data_AF-A0A662PUI1-F1
#
_entry.id   AF-A0A662PUI1-F1
#
_cell.length_a   1.000
_cell.length_b   1.000
_cell.length_c   1.000
_cell.angle_alpha   90.00
_cell.angle_beta   90.00
_cell.angle_gamma   90.00
#
_symmetry.space_group_name_H-M   'P 1'
#
loop_
_entity.id
_entity.type
_entity.pdbx_description
1 polymer ?
#
loop_
_entity_poly.entity_id
_entity_poly.type
_entity_poly.pdbx_seq_one_letter_code
_entity_poly.pdbx_strand_id
1 'polypeptide(L)'
;MIEAAIPSWEDAKSLILREIEKRMSGNVEDCWVDSIRLEQHMDGDIWIVRLKTILKKGFSKKGYLVSAKVDSISGKIKEFEIKPAR
;
A
#
# COMPACT_ATOMS: atom_id res chain seq x y z
N MET A 1 -2.22 -26.09 -6.54
CA MET A 1 -2.93 -24.81 -6.39
C MET A 1 -1.92 -23.88 -5.74
N ILE A 2 -1.45 -22.85 -6.44
CA ILE A 2 -0.53 -21.88 -5.83
C ILE A 2 -1.39 -20.98 -4.96
N GLU A 3 -1.22 -21.06 -3.65
CA GLU A 3 -1.92 -20.17 -2.71
C GLU A 3 -1.34 -18.77 -2.84
N ALA A 4 -2.20 -17.76 -2.99
CA ALA A 4 -1.79 -16.37 -3.02
C ALA A 4 -1.34 -15.95 -1.62
N ALA A 5 -0.11 -15.43 -1.49
CA ALA A 5 0.38 -14.86 -0.23
C ALA A 5 -0.42 -13.64 0.22
N ILE A 6 -1.04 -12.92 -0.72
CA ILE A 6 -1.93 -11.79 -0.49
C ILE A 6 -3.29 -12.13 -1.12
N PRO A 7 -4.13 -12.86 -0.37
CA PRO A 7 -5.42 -13.34 -0.87
C PRO A 7 -6.45 -12.22 -0.99
N SER A 8 -6.23 -11.08 -0.33
CA SER A 8 -7.17 -9.96 -0.26
C SER A 8 -6.48 -8.60 -0.45
N TRP A 9 -7.26 -7.61 -0.88
CA TRP A 9 -6.77 -6.23 -0.94
C TRP A 9 -6.49 -5.66 0.46
N GLU A 10 -7.11 -6.19 1.51
CA GLU A 10 -6.89 -5.78 2.90
C GLU A 10 -5.49 -6.19 3.38
N ASP A 11 -5.04 -7.39 3.02
CA ASP A 11 -3.67 -7.86 3.22
C ASP A 11 -2.67 -6.97 2.47
N ALA A 12 -2.98 -6.63 1.21
CA ALA A 12 -2.17 -5.70 0.42
C ALA A 12 -2.07 -4.33 1.10
N LYS A 13 -3.19 -3.78 1.58
CA LYS A 13 -3.26 -2.52 2.33
C LYS A 13 -2.41 -2.59 3.59
N SER A 14 -2.52 -3.65 4.38
CA SER A 14 -1.75 -3.84 5.62
C SER A 14 -0.24 -3.82 5.35
N LEU A 15 0.19 -4.50 4.29
CA LEU A 15 1.59 -4.55 3.86
C LEU A 15 2.08 -3.17 3.42
N ILE A 16 1.28 -2.44 2.64
CA ILE A 16 1.58 -1.07 2.21
C ILE A 16 1.69 -0.13 3.42
N LEU A 17 0.77 -0.19 4.37
CA LEU A 17 0.78 0.64 5.58
C LEU A 17 2.07 0.45 6.39
N ARG A 18 2.47 -0.81 6.63
CA ARG A 18 3.73 -1.13 7.32
C ARG A 18 4.94 -0.57 6.57
N GLU A 19 4.94 -0.65 5.24
CA GLU A 19 6.03 -0.11 4.43
C GLU A 19 6.07 1.43 4.47
N ILE A 20 4.92 2.11 4.53
CA ILE A 20 4.86 3.57 4.70
C ILE A 20 5.51 3.96 6.04
N GLU A 21 5.10 3.34 7.14
CA GLU A 21 5.61 3.65 8.48
C GLU A 21 7.12 3.43 8.57
N LYS A 22 7.60 2.33 7.99
CA LYS A 22 9.02 1.99 7.89
C LYS A 22 9.81 3.04 7.10
N ARG A 23 9.35 3.43 5.91
CA ARG A 23 10.08 4.38 5.04
C ARG A 23 10.05 5.81 5.56
N MET A 24 8.96 6.23 6.19
CA MET A 24 8.77 7.63 6.61
C MET A 24 9.18 7.89 8.07
N SER A 25 9.47 6.82 8.83
CA SER A 25 9.77 6.87 10.27
C SER A 25 8.71 7.69 11.03
N GLY A 26 7.45 7.33 10.81
CA GLY A 26 6.28 7.96 11.41
C GLY A 26 5.15 6.94 11.52
N ASN A 27 4.09 7.30 12.23
CA ASN A 27 2.93 6.44 12.40
C ASN A 27 1.80 6.88 11.47
N VAL A 28 1.13 5.92 10.84
CA VAL A 28 -0.11 6.19 10.09
C VAL A 28 -1.21 6.45 11.11
N GLU A 29 -1.73 7.67 11.13
CA GLU A 29 -2.83 8.04 12.02
C GLU A 29 -4.19 7.77 11.36
N ASP A 30 -4.29 8.02 10.05
CA ASP A 30 -5.50 7.78 9.27
C ASP A 30 -5.17 7.32 7.85
N CYS A 31 -6.06 6.57 7.23
CA CYS A 31 -5.88 6.03 5.87
C CYS A 31 -7.23 5.78 5.19
N TRP A 32 -7.40 6.41 4.02
CA TRP A 32 -8.52 6.20 3.11
C TRP A 32 -8.05 5.47 1.86
N VAL A 33 -8.89 4.57 1.38
CA VAL A 33 -8.71 3.96 0.07
C VAL A 33 -9.19 4.94 -0.99
N ASP A 34 -8.30 5.29 -1.92
CA ASP A 34 -8.64 6.09 -3.09
C ASP A 34 -9.09 5.19 -4.26
N SER A 35 -8.36 4.10 -4.52
CA SER A 35 -8.71 3.11 -5.55
C SER A 35 -8.06 1.76 -5.26
N ILE A 36 -8.76 0.68 -5.58
CA ILE A 36 -8.23 -0.70 -5.55
C ILE A 36 -8.55 -1.34 -6.89
N ARG A 37 -7.55 -2.00 -7.50
CA ARG A 37 -7.72 -2.82 -8.70
C ARG A 37 -6.88 -4.08 -8.59
N LEU A 38 -7.36 -5.16 -9.18
CA LEU A 38 -6.61 -6.39 -9.39
C LEU A 38 -6.35 -6.51 -10.89
N GLU A 39 -5.09 -6.49 -11.31
CA GLU A 39 -4.70 -6.80 -12.68
C GLU A 39 -4.22 -8.25 -12.75
N GLN A 40 -4.85 -9.05 -13.61
CA GLN A 40 -4.44 -10.44 -13.81
C GLN A 40 -3.31 -10.48 -14.83
N HIS A 41 -2.14 -10.98 -14.43
CA HIS A 41 -1.02 -11.23 -15.36
C HIS A 41 -0.73 -12.73 -15.44
N MET A 42 -0.12 -13.16 -16.55
CA MET A 42 0.22 -14.59 -16.76
C MET A 42 1.15 -15.15 -15.66
N ASP A 43 1.97 -14.29 -15.04
CA ASP A 43 2.92 -14.63 -13.96
C ASP A 43 2.34 -14.45 -12.54
N GLY A 44 1.07 -14.03 -12.41
CA GLY A 44 0.41 -13.80 -11.12
C GLY A 44 -0.40 -12.52 -11.07
N ASP A 45 -1.39 -12.45 -10.18
CA ASP A 45 -2.22 -11.26 -10.07
C ASP A 45 -1.49 -10.12 -9.34
N ILE A 46 -1.73 -8.88 -9.75
CA ILE A 46 -1.12 -7.69 -9.17
C ILE A 46 -2.22 -6.79 -8.59
N TRP A 47 -2.16 -6.58 -7.28
CA TRP A 47 -2.98 -5.60 -6.60
C TRP A 47 -2.40 -4.20 -6.81
N ILE A 48 -3.17 -3.33 -7.45
CA ILE A 48 -2.86 -1.90 -7.57
C ILE A 48 -3.73 -1.15 -6.56
N VAL A 49 -3.08 -0.61 -5.54
CA VAL A 49 -3.74 0.06 -4.43
C VAL A 49 -3.27 1.50 -4.36
N ARG A 50 -4.23 2.42 -4.33
CA ARG A 50 -4.02 3.85 -4.06
C ARG A 50 -4.66 4.22 -2.75
N LEU A 51 -3.87 4.82 -1.87
CA LEU A 51 -4.27 5.23 -0.53
C LEU A 51 -4.00 6.72 -0.35
N LYS A 52 -4.86 7.38 0.43
CA LYS A 52 -4.61 8.68 1.04
C LYS A 52 -4.32 8.42 2.51
N THR A 53 -3.19 8.84 3.03
CA THR A 53 -2.81 8.57 4.42
C THR A 53 -2.41 9.86 5.14
N ILE A 54 -2.72 9.95 6.43
CA ILE A 54 -2.15 10.98 7.30
C ILE A 54 -1.04 10.33 8.11
N LEU A 55 0.18 10.83 7.95
CA LEU A 55 1.32 10.44 8.76
C LEU A 55 1.56 11.45 9.86
N LYS A 56 1.71 10.94 11.09
CA LYS A 56 2.14 11.72 12.25
C LYS A 56 3.61 11.45 12.54
N LYS A 57 4.39 12.53 12.61
CA LYS A 57 5.80 12.51 13.02
C LYS A 57 5.98 13.54 14.14
N GLY A 58 6.08 13.05 15.38
CA GLY A 58 6.02 13.89 16.58
C GLY A 58 4.70 14.65 16.67
N PHE A 59 4.77 15.99 16.68
CA PHE A 59 3.59 16.88 16.70
C PHE A 59 3.08 17.28 15.31
N SER A 60 3.83 16.96 14.24
CA SER A 60 3.43 17.30 12.88
C SER A 60 2.58 16.19 12.26
N LYS A 61 1.48 16.57 11.59
CA LYS A 61 0.66 15.69 10.76
C LYS A 61 0.73 16.16 9.31
N LYS A 62 0.92 15.23 8.37
CA LYS A 62 0.94 15.51 6.93
C LYS A 62 0.20 14.43 6.16
N GLY A 63 -0.58 14.86 5.17
CA GLY A 63 -1.26 13.97 4.23
C GLY A 63 -0.35 13.52 3.10
N TYR A 64 -0.50 12.28 2.67
CA TYR A 64 0.24 11.67 1.58
C TYR A 64 -0.70 10.86 0.68
N LEU A 65 -0.42 10.90 -0.61
CA LEU A 65 -0.94 9.99 -1.62
C LEU A 65 0.07 8.88 -1.80
N VAL A 66 -0.37 7.64 -1.63
CA VAL A 66 0.45 6.44 -1.77
C VAL A 66 -0.13 5.60 -2.90
N SER A 67 0.72 5.20 -3.83
CA SER A 67 0.38 4.26 -4.89
C SER A 67 1.33 3.08 -4.80
N ALA A 68 0.79 1.87 -4.70
CA ALA A 68 1.60 0.67 -4.62
C ALA A 68 1.04 -0.44 -5.50
N LYS A 69 1.96 -1.23 -6.06
CA LYS A 69 1.65 -2.48 -6.76
C LYS A 69 2.19 -3.65 -5.96
N VAL A 70 1.32 -4.54 -5.55
CA VAL A 70 1.64 -5.72 -4.72
C VAL A 70 1.35 -6.98 -5.52
N ASP A 71 2.35 -7.82 -5.66
CA ASP A 71 2.22 -9.12 -6.31
C ASP A 71 1.47 -10.08 -5.37
N SER A 72 0.32 -10.60 -5.81
CA SER A 72 -0.59 -11.38 -4.98
C SER A 72 0.00 -12.73 -4.58
N ILE A 73 0.85 -13.30 -5.44
CA ILE A 73 1.44 -14.63 -5.26
C ILE A 73 2.66 -14.57 -4.34
N SER A 74 3.60 -13.66 -4.61
CA SER A 74 4.85 -13.54 -3.85
C SER A 74 4.74 -12.64 -2.62
N GLY A 75 3.68 -11.83 -2.50
CA GLY A 75 3.50 -10.85 -1.43
C GLY A 75 4.53 -9.73 -1.44
N LYS A 76 5.21 -9.50 -2.57
CA LYS A 76 6.21 -8.45 -2.72
C LYS A 76 5.59 -7.18 -3.28
N ILE A 77 5.95 -6.03 -2.70
CA ILE A 77 5.67 -4.74 -3.31
C ILE A 77 6.62 -4.56 -4.51
N LYS A 78 6.08 -4.56 -5.72
CA LYS A 78 6.82 -4.36 -6.97
C LYS A 78 7.11 -2.89 -7.22
N GLU A 79 6.13 -2.04 -6.95
CA GLU A 79 6.24 -0.58 -7.08
C GLU A 79 5.63 0.10 -5.86
N PHE A 80 6.28 1.15 -5.37
CA PHE A 80 5.82 1.93 -4.22
C PHE A 80 6.17 3.40 -4.45
N GLU A 81 5.15 4.24 -4.52
CA GLU A 81 5.28 5.68 -4.67
C GLU A 81 4.54 6.38 -3.53
N ILE A 82 5.18 7.39 -2.93
CA ILE A 82 4.58 8.25 -1.91
C ILE A 82 4.81 9.71 -2.28
N LYS A 83 3.74 10.50 -2.29
CA LYS A 83 3.75 11.93 -2.62
C LYS A 83 2.96 12.70 -1.57
N PRO A 84 3.34 13.93 -1.21
CA PRO A 84 2.52 14.75 -0.31
C PRO A 84 1.15 15.04 -0.96
N ALA A 85 0.07 14.88 -0.20
CA ALA A 85 -1.25 15.33 -0.60
C ALA A 85 -1.25 16.87 -0.52
N ARG A 86 -1.18 17.52 -1.69
CA ARG A 86 -1.11 18.96 -1.82
C ARG A 86 -2.47 19.61 -1.61
#